data_AF-A0A4R4TLE2-F1
#
_entry.id   AF-A0A4R4TLE2-F1
#
_cell.length_a   1.000
_cell.length_b   1.000
_cell.length_c   1.000
_cell.angle_alpha   90.00
_cell.angle_beta   90.00
_cell.angle_gamma   90.00
#
_symmetry.space_group_name_H-M   'P 1'
#
loop_
_entity.id
_entity.type
_entity.pdbx_description
1 polymer ?
#
loop_
_entity_poly.entity_id
_entity_poly.type
_entity_poly.pdbx_seq_one_letter_code
_entity_poly.pdbx_strand_id
1 'polypeptide(L)'
;MTEVNVVVNVPTGQDGQDEQGGQDGEARAAGRHRARSPIISPGVQPALLTMALAGVFAATAPLDRWALLPALVVLQAVTAAGWFRLNGMWPARQGIALAFAGGLAADAALLLVVDEGQEPEALLAVLGVWFLLVLVLQLRHHGSADERLDSLTATAAATLLTGVATGYLAATAISGDAVAVTMCGVAAATWFAALRLPFVWPVLALGAAAGAGAIAEPLTDLGTDAMAFAAAGGVSALIGLRVASYDFPSRFVHFTAGVALPLTMAAPAAYLLGLALL
;
A
#
# COMPACT_ATOMS: atom_id res chain seq x y z
N MET A 1 70.64 30.20 -28.06
CA MET A 1 69.76 29.08 -27.69
C MET A 1 68.91 29.55 -26.52
N THR A 2 67.60 29.63 -26.79
CA THR A 2 66.47 29.70 -25.84
C THR A 2 66.11 31.06 -25.19
N GLU A 3 65.31 31.79 -25.96
CA GLU A 3 64.14 32.69 -25.70
C GLU A 3 63.54 32.82 -24.27
N VAL A 4 63.22 34.02 -23.74
CA VAL A 4 62.14 35.03 -24.09
C VAL A 4 60.78 34.61 -23.47
N ASN A 5 59.89 35.39 -22.87
CA ASN A 5 59.63 36.84 -22.67
C ASN A 5 58.74 36.98 -21.41
N VAL A 6 58.82 38.10 -20.67
CA VAL A 6 57.79 38.50 -19.68
C VAL A 6 56.96 39.62 -20.29
N VAL A 7 55.67 39.36 -20.52
CA VAL A 7 54.73 40.37 -21.01
C VAL A 7 53.73 40.69 -19.91
N VAL A 8 53.77 41.95 -19.47
CA VAL A 8 52.78 42.64 -18.65
C VAL A 8 51.54 42.91 -19.49
N ASN A 9 50.35 42.60 -19.00
CA ASN A 9 49.10 42.95 -19.67
C ASN A 9 48.25 43.91 -18.82
N VAL A 10 47.88 45.03 -19.43
CA VAL A 10 46.94 46.06 -18.95
C VAL A 10 45.62 45.85 -19.70
N PRO A 11 44.43 46.01 -19.08
CA PRO A 11 43.17 45.68 -19.73
C PRO A 11 42.64 46.83 -20.57
N THR A 12 42.17 46.55 -21.78
CA THR A 12 41.23 47.40 -22.54
C THR A 12 40.22 46.50 -23.26
N GLY A 13 38.95 46.88 -23.19
CA GLY A 13 37.81 46.06 -23.59
C GLY A 13 37.32 46.26 -25.03
N GLN A 14 36.13 45.66 -25.27
CA GLN A 14 35.29 45.62 -26.48
C GLN A 14 35.80 44.64 -27.55
N ASP A 15 35.02 43.72 -28.16
CA ASP A 15 33.60 43.71 -28.54
C ASP A 15 33.03 42.28 -28.62
N GLY A 16 31.71 42.18 -28.75
CA GLY A 16 30.90 40.99 -28.52
C GLY A 16 31.05 39.81 -29.48
N GLN A 17 30.57 38.67 -28.97
CA GLN A 17 29.90 37.55 -29.65
C GLN A 17 29.84 36.41 -28.65
N ASP A 18 28.69 36.15 -27.99
CA ASP A 18 28.40 34.88 -27.29
C ASP A 18 26.91 34.79 -26.88
N GLU A 19 25.98 34.92 -27.83
CA GLU A 19 24.54 34.69 -27.58
C GLU A 19 23.94 33.47 -28.32
N GLN A 20 24.77 32.57 -28.87
CA GLN A 20 24.27 31.40 -29.61
C GLN A 20 24.52 30.03 -28.95
N GLY A 21 25.12 29.98 -27.76
CA GLY A 21 25.37 28.72 -27.04
C GLY A 21 24.22 28.19 -26.18
N GLY A 22 23.14 28.96 -26.00
CA GLY A 22 22.07 28.63 -25.04
C GLY A 22 20.93 27.77 -25.58
N GLN A 23 20.65 27.80 -26.89
CA GLN A 23 19.42 27.23 -27.44
C GLN A 23 19.53 25.73 -27.79
N ASP A 24 20.73 25.22 -28.05
CA ASP A 24 20.94 23.79 -28.36
C ASP A 24 20.92 22.88 -27.12
N GLY A 25 21.15 23.46 -25.93
CA GLY A 25 21.07 22.76 -24.64
C GLY A 25 19.64 22.54 -24.17
N GLU A 26 18.76 23.54 -24.36
CA GLU A 26 17.34 23.45 -23.97
C GLU A 26 16.55 22.52 -24.89
N ALA A 27 16.85 22.53 -26.21
CA ALA A 27 16.19 21.63 -27.15
C ALA A 27 16.50 20.13 -26.90
N ARG A 28 17.67 19.80 -26.32
CA ARG A 28 18.03 18.42 -25.95
C ARG A 28 17.46 17.99 -24.60
N ALA A 29 17.08 18.92 -23.73
CA ALA A 29 16.42 18.63 -22.46
C ALA A 29 14.89 18.47 -22.61
N ALA A 30 14.28 19.15 -23.58
CA ALA A 30 12.84 19.08 -23.84
C ALA A 30 12.34 17.77 -24.50
N GLY A 31 13.24 16.89 -24.93
CA GLY A 31 12.91 15.69 -25.71
C GLY A 31 12.61 14.40 -24.91
N ARG A 32 12.59 14.41 -23.57
CA ARG A 32 12.45 13.19 -22.75
C ARG A 32 11.20 13.08 -21.89
N HIS A 33 10.29 14.05 -21.91
CA HIS A 33 8.94 13.89 -21.35
C HIS A 33 8.00 13.29 -22.40
N ARG A 34 8.34 12.09 -22.90
CA ARG A 34 7.33 11.28 -23.60
C ARG A 34 6.34 10.87 -22.51
N ALA A 35 5.13 11.42 -22.58
CA ALA A 35 3.97 11.19 -21.72
C ALA A 35 3.78 9.70 -21.40
N ARG A 36 4.53 9.21 -20.42
CA ARG A 36 4.41 7.84 -19.94
C ARG A 36 3.20 7.87 -19.00
N SER A 37 2.26 6.96 -19.22
CA SER A 37 1.10 6.80 -18.34
C SER A 37 1.60 6.74 -16.89
N PRO A 38 1.05 7.55 -15.96
CA PRO A 38 1.47 7.63 -14.55
C PRO A 38 1.06 6.39 -13.73
N ILE A 39 0.92 5.25 -14.40
CA ILE A 39 0.30 4.04 -13.89
C ILE A 39 1.18 2.87 -14.27
N ILE A 40 1.91 2.36 -13.29
CA ILE A 40 2.86 1.28 -13.44
C ILE A 40 2.34 0.10 -12.61
N SER A 41 1.88 -0.94 -13.31
CA SER A 41 1.41 -2.16 -12.65
C SER A 41 2.56 -2.82 -11.85
N PRO A 42 2.33 -3.24 -10.58
CA PRO A 42 3.32 -3.91 -9.75
C PRO A 42 3.98 -5.15 -10.37
N GLY A 43 3.23 -5.89 -11.21
CA GLY A 43 3.71 -7.08 -11.92
C GLY A 43 3.38 -8.41 -11.23
N VAL A 44 3.89 -9.50 -11.78
CA VAL A 44 3.54 -10.88 -11.37
C VAL A 44 4.15 -11.29 -10.04
N GLN A 45 5.39 -10.87 -9.75
CA GLN A 45 6.05 -11.22 -8.49
C GLN A 45 5.30 -10.72 -7.23
N PRO A 46 4.89 -9.44 -7.12
CA PRO A 46 4.10 -9.00 -5.97
C PRO A 46 2.73 -9.68 -5.94
N ALA A 47 2.11 -9.97 -7.09
CA ALA A 47 0.84 -10.71 -7.15
C ALA A 47 0.96 -12.12 -6.54
N LEU A 48 2.05 -12.84 -6.82
CA LEU A 48 2.32 -14.15 -6.21
C LEU A 48 2.49 -14.06 -4.70
N LEU A 49 3.15 -13.01 -4.20
CA LEU A 49 3.30 -12.80 -2.75
C LEU A 49 1.97 -12.42 -2.09
N THR A 50 1.15 -11.59 -2.73
CA THR A 50 -0.21 -11.28 -2.28
C THR A 50 -1.05 -12.55 -2.22
N MET A 51 -1.02 -13.39 -3.26
CA MET A 51 -1.72 -14.68 -3.26
C MET A 51 -1.24 -15.62 -2.16
N ALA A 52 0.08 -15.70 -1.94
CA ALA A 52 0.64 -16.54 -0.90
C ALA A 52 0.18 -16.07 0.49
N LEU A 53 0.25 -14.77 0.77
CA LEU A 53 -0.20 -14.21 2.03
C LEU A 53 -1.72 -14.32 2.20
N ALA A 54 -2.50 -14.08 1.14
CA ALA A 54 -3.95 -14.35 1.13
C ALA A 54 -4.26 -15.82 1.45
N GLY A 55 -3.50 -16.75 0.88
CA GLY A 55 -3.63 -18.18 1.16
C GLY A 55 -3.32 -18.53 2.61
N VAL A 56 -2.31 -17.88 3.21
CA VAL A 56 -2.03 -18.03 4.65
C VAL A 56 -3.21 -17.52 5.48
N PHE A 57 -3.74 -16.33 5.19
CA PHE A 57 -4.94 -15.82 5.87
C PHE A 57 -6.13 -16.77 5.70
N ALA A 58 -6.37 -17.29 4.50
CA ALA A 58 -7.47 -18.21 4.24
C ALA A 58 -7.33 -19.55 4.98
N ALA A 59 -6.10 -20.02 5.21
CA ALA A 59 -5.84 -21.23 5.96
C ALA A 59 -5.93 -21.03 7.48
N THR A 60 -5.64 -19.84 8.00
CA THR A 60 -5.56 -19.59 9.45
C THR A 60 -6.79 -18.91 10.04
N ALA A 61 -7.50 -18.08 9.27
CA ALA A 61 -8.69 -17.38 9.76
C ALA A 61 -9.80 -18.32 10.27
N PRO A 62 -10.08 -19.48 9.64
CA PRO A 62 -11.08 -20.43 10.16
C PRO A 62 -10.70 -21.09 11.49
N LEU A 63 -9.42 -21.03 11.89
CA LEU A 63 -8.96 -21.68 13.12
C LEU A 63 -9.31 -20.83 14.34
N ASP A 64 -8.76 -19.62 14.41
CA ASP A 64 -9.09 -18.58 15.39
C ASP A 64 -8.32 -17.27 15.09
N ARG A 65 -8.59 -16.23 15.88
CA ARG A 65 -7.92 -14.92 15.80
C ARG A 65 -6.41 -14.98 16.06
N TRP A 66 -5.95 -15.92 16.89
CA TRP A 66 -4.54 -16.04 17.27
C TRP A 66 -3.71 -16.72 16.18
N ALA A 67 -4.29 -17.69 15.47
CA ALA A 67 -3.69 -18.35 14.32
C ALA A 67 -3.52 -17.38 13.14
N LEU A 68 -4.44 -16.41 12.98
CA LEU A 68 -4.36 -15.37 11.96
C LEU A 68 -3.28 -14.31 12.25
N LEU A 69 -3.06 -14.01 13.53
CA LEU A 69 -2.23 -12.89 13.99
C LEU A 69 -0.83 -12.82 13.34
N PRO A 70 -0.05 -13.92 13.21
CA PRO A 70 1.27 -13.83 12.58
C PRO A 70 1.22 -13.31 11.13
N ALA A 71 0.23 -13.74 10.35
CA ALA A 71 0.05 -13.28 8.97
C ALA A 71 -0.36 -11.81 8.92
N LEU A 72 -1.21 -11.38 9.86
CA LEU A 72 -1.60 -9.98 10.02
C LEU A 72 -0.43 -9.08 10.39
N VAL A 73 0.41 -9.49 11.34
CA VAL A 73 1.61 -8.73 11.73
C VAL A 73 2.57 -8.58 10.54
N VAL A 74 2.75 -9.63 9.73
CA VAL A 74 3.53 -9.55 8.48
C VAL A 74 2.91 -8.55 7.52
N LEU A 75 1.59 -8.60 7.32
CA LEU A 75 0.87 -7.64 6.48
C LEU A 75 1.09 -6.20 6.96
N GLN A 76 0.90 -5.92 8.24
CA GLN A 76 1.09 -4.58 8.81
C GLN A 76 2.53 -4.09 8.64
N ALA A 77 3.54 -4.95 8.83
CA ALA A 77 4.94 -4.59 8.62
C ALA A 77 5.22 -4.22 7.17
N VAL A 78 4.70 -5.02 6.22
CA VAL A 78 4.84 -4.76 4.78
C VAL A 78 4.04 -3.52 4.38
N THR A 79 2.86 -3.28 4.95
CA THR A 79 2.03 -2.10 4.71
C THR A 79 2.71 -0.83 5.19
N ALA A 80 3.22 -0.83 6.43
CA ALA A 80 3.98 0.30 6.97
C ALA A 80 5.22 0.61 6.11
N ALA A 81 6.07 -0.38 5.86
CA ALA A 81 7.29 -0.17 5.08
C ALA A 81 6.98 0.17 3.60
N GLY A 82 5.98 -0.48 3.02
CA GLY A 82 5.56 -0.33 1.64
C GLY A 82 4.96 1.04 1.35
N TRP A 83 4.15 1.59 2.26
CA TRP A 83 3.56 2.92 2.11
C TRP A 83 4.62 4.04 2.16
N PHE A 84 5.57 3.98 3.09
CA PHE A 84 6.67 4.95 3.12
C PHE A 84 7.57 4.86 1.88
N ARG A 85 7.77 3.65 1.34
CA ARG A 85 8.43 3.47 0.04
C ARG A 85 7.62 4.09 -1.09
N LEU A 86 6.30 3.94 -1.08
CA LEU A 86 5.37 4.54 -2.05
C LEU A 86 5.46 6.05 -2.12
N ASN A 87 5.73 6.70 -1.00
CA ASN A 87 5.88 8.14 -0.92
C ASN A 87 7.34 8.60 -1.05
N GLY A 88 8.29 7.71 -1.40
CA GLY A 88 9.70 8.06 -1.56
C GLY A 88 10.46 8.40 -0.29
N MET A 89 9.86 8.17 0.86
CA MET A 89 10.38 8.56 2.17
C MET A 89 11.31 7.50 2.78
N TRP A 90 11.93 6.64 1.96
CA TRP A 90 12.78 5.56 2.49
C TRP A 90 14.21 6.06 2.79
N PRO A 91 14.81 5.74 3.97
CA PRO A 91 14.27 5.01 5.11
C PRO A 91 13.78 5.92 6.26
N ALA A 92 12.49 6.27 6.31
CA ALA A 92 11.84 6.96 7.42
C ALA A 92 11.58 6.04 8.63
N ARG A 93 12.65 5.60 9.28
CA ARG A 93 12.63 4.58 10.35
C ARG A 93 11.61 4.87 11.45
N GLN A 94 11.54 6.12 11.92
CA GLN A 94 10.62 6.50 13.02
C GLN A 94 9.16 6.46 12.58
N GLY A 95 8.84 6.96 11.39
CA GLY A 95 7.48 6.91 10.85
C GLY A 95 7.01 5.48 10.59
N ILE A 96 7.87 4.63 10.02
CA ILE A 96 7.58 3.21 9.79
C ILE A 96 7.35 2.49 11.13
N ALA A 97 8.23 2.69 12.10
CA ALA A 97 8.10 2.08 13.43
C ALA A 97 6.81 2.53 14.12
N LEU A 98 6.48 3.83 14.04
CA LEU A 98 5.25 4.37 14.62
C LEU A 98 4.02 3.77 13.94
N ALA A 99 3.95 3.74 12.61
CA ALA A 99 2.81 3.15 11.89
C ALA A 99 2.63 1.66 12.21
N PHE A 100 3.71 0.89 12.23
CA PHE A 100 3.67 -0.53 12.58
C PHE A 100 3.22 -0.75 14.02
N ALA A 101 3.78 0.01 14.98
CA ALA A 101 3.39 -0.09 16.38
C ALA A 101 1.90 0.28 16.59
N GLY A 102 1.33 1.14 15.74
CA GLY A 102 -0.10 1.47 15.78
C GLY A 102 -0.99 0.30 15.39
N GLY A 103 -0.59 -0.47 14.37
CA GLY A 103 -1.26 -1.73 14.03
C GLY A 103 -1.20 -2.74 15.17
N LEU A 104 -0.01 -2.95 15.74
CA LEU A 104 0.16 -3.86 16.88
C LEU A 104 -0.65 -3.43 18.11
N ALA A 105 -0.73 -2.13 18.38
CA ALA A 105 -1.53 -1.60 19.47
C ALA A 105 -3.03 -1.83 19.23
N ALA A 106 -3.50 -1.70 17.98
CA ALA A 106 -4.88 -2.00 17.61
C ALA A 106 -5.18 -3.49 17.77
N ASP A 107 -4.27 -4.37 17.32
CA ASP A 107 -4.42 -5.83 17.48
C ASP A 107 -4.48 -6.22 18.95
N ALA A 108 -3.58 -5.66 19.79
CA ALA A 108 -3.58 -5.89 21.22
C ALA A 108 -4.87 -5.40 21.90
N ALA A 109 -5.40 -4.25 21.48
CA ALA A 109 -6.67 -3.73 22.01
C ALA A 109 -7.83 -4.69 21.74
N LEU A 110 -7.95 -5.19 20.51
CA LEU A 110 -9.02 -6.13 20.12
C LEU A 110 -8.86 -7.52 20.74
N LEU A 111 -7.63 -7.98 21.01
CA LEU A 111 -7.38 -9.32 21.54
C LEU A 111 -7.38 -9.39 23.07
N LEU A 112 -6.97 -8.32 23.75
CA LEU A 112 -6.62 -8.37 25.18
C LEU A 112 -7.46 -7.44 26.06
N VAL A 113 -8.05 -6.38 25.50
CA VAL A 113 -8.60 -5.29 26.29
C VAL A 113 -10.11 -5.20 26.17
N VAL A 114 -10.64 -5.36 24.96
CA VAL A 114 -12.01 -5.00 24.65
C VAL A 114 -12.90 -6.23 24.51
N ASP A 115 -14.10 -6.14 25.07
CA ASP A 115 -15.14 -7.16 24.94
C ASP A 115 -15.68 -7.23 23.51
N GLU A 116 -16.27 -8.38 23.16
CA GLU A 116 -16.90 -8.58 21.86
C GLU A 116 -17.98 -7.51 21.58
N GLY A 117 -17.97 -6.94 20.37
CA GLY A 117 -18.90 -5.91 19.93
C GLY A 117 -18.44 -4.46 20.14
N GLN A 118 -17.28 -4.23 20.78
CA GLN A 118 -16.68 -2.90 20.96
C GLN A 118 -15.41 -2.70 20.10
N GLU A 119 -15.20 -3.54 19.09
CA GLU A 119 -14.01 -3.51 18.23
C GLU A 119 -13.82 -2.17 17.49
N PRO A 120 -14.88 -1.53 16.92
CA PRO A 120 -14.74 -0.22 16.27
C PRO A 120 -14.29 0.88 17.22
N GLU A 121 -14.83 0.92 18.44
CA GLU A 121 -14.47 1.89 19.48
C GLU A 121 -13.01 1.72 19.89
N ALA A 122 -12.56 0.47 20.06
CA ALA A 122 -11.17 0.13 20.37
C ALA A 122 -10.21 0.65 19.29
N LEU A 123 -10.52 0.39 18.02
CA LEU A 123 -9.72 0.82 16.89
C LEU A 123 -9.67 2.36 16.81
N LEU A 124 -10.82 3.03 16.97
CA LEU A 124 -10.89 4.49 16.97
C LEU A 124 -10.09 5.11 18.13
N ALA A 125 -10.15 4.52 19.32
CA ALA A 125 -9.38 4.98 20.47
C ALA A 125 -7.87 4.86 20.21
N VAL A 126 -7.40 3.72 19.69
CA VAL A 126 -6.00 3.52 19.34
C VAL A 126 -5.57 4.50 18.24
N LEU A 127 -6.34 4.62 17.16
CA LEU A 127 -6.05 5.54 16.06
C LEU A 127 -6.02 7.01 16.52
N GLY A 128 -6.91 7.41 17.43
CA GLY A 128 -6.92 8.75 18.02
C GLY A 128 -5.64 9.04 18.80
N VAL A 129 -5.23 8.13 19.68
CA VAL A 129 -3.95 8.25 20.42
C VAL A 129 -2.76 8.26 19.47
N TRP A 130 -2.75 7.37 18.48
CA TRP A 130 -1.65 7.28 17.53
C TRP A 130 -1.55 8.51 16.63
N PHE A 131 -2.68 9.09 16.24
CA PHE A 131 -2.69 10.33 15.47
C PHE A 131 -2.03 11.48 16.24
N LEU A 132 -2.28 11.59 17.55
CA LEU A 132 -1.57 12.54 18.41
C LEU A 132 -0.06 12.28 18.44
N LEU A 133 0.37 11.01 18.48
CA LEU A 133 1.80 10.66 18.40
C LEU A 133 2.40 11.01 17.04
N VAL A 134 1.66 10.83 15.94
CA VAL A 134 2.08 11.28 14.60
C VAL A 134 2.27 12.79 14.61
N LEU A 135 1.33 13.57 15.16
CA LEU A 135 1.47 15.03 15.26
C LEU A 135 2.70 15.43 16.08
N VAL A 136 2.92 14.79 17.23
CA VAL A 136 4.13 15.02 18.05
C VAL A 136 5.41 14.72 17.27
N LEU A 137 5.43 13.64 16.48
CA LEU A 137 6.57 13.32 15.62
C LEU A 137 6.82 14.43 14.59
N GLN A 138 5.77 14.96 13.95
CA GLN A 138 5.92 16.01 12.95
C GLN A 138 6.28 17.38 13.54
N LEU A 139 5.81 17.70 14.74
CA LEU A 139 6.22 18.92 15.46
C LEU A 139 7.73 18.93 15.78
N ARG A 140 8.33 17.74 15.91
CA ARG A 140 9.78 17.56 16.12
C ARG A 140 10.57 17.46 14.82
N HIS A 141 9.89 17.44 13.67
CA HIS A 141 10.56 17.38 12.38
C HIS A 141 11.18 18.74 12.03
N HIS A 142 12.44 18.76 11.62
CA HIS A 142 13.22 19.99 11.38
C HIS A 142 13.22 20.44 9.90
N GLY A 143 12.57 19.70 9.01
CA GLY A 143 12.42 20.05 7.60
C GLY A 143 11.53 21.28 7.35
N SER A 144 11.42 21.64 6.08
CA SER A 144 10.53 22.70 5.58
C SER A 144 9.05 22.38 5.83
N ALA A 145 8.15 23.35 5.63
CA ALA A 145 6.72 23.14 5.82
C ALA A 145 6.14 22.06 4.88
N ASP A 146 6.56 22.07 3.62
CA ASP A 146 6.09 21.09 2.61
C ASP A 146 6.56 19.67 2.97
N GLU A 147 7.83 19.51 3.34
CA GLU A 147 8.37 18.22 3.80
C GLU A 147 7.64 17.68 5.03
N ARG A 148 7.23 18.58 5.96
CA ARG A 148 6.44 18.21 7.14
C ARG A 148 5.02 17.76 6.78
N LEU A 149 4.40 18.41 5.80
CA LEU A 149 3.06 18.03 5.34
C LEU A 149 3.10 16.69 4.61
N ASP A 150 4.10 16.47 3.76
CA ASP A 150 4.32 15.18 3.10
C ASP A 150 4.58 14.07 4.13
N SER A 151 5.41 14.34 5.14
CA SER A 151 5.69 13.36 6.19
C SER A 151 4.49 13.10 7.11
N LEU A 152 3.69 14.14 7.39
CA LEU A 152 2.44 14.01 8.15
C LEU A 152 1.46 13.10 7.43
N THR A 153 1.17 13.40 6.16
CA THR A 153 0.20 12.65 5.37
C THR A 153 0.63 11.21 5.15
N ALA A 154 1.91 10.98 4.83
CA ALA A 154 2.44 9.64 4.66
C ALA A 154 2.40 8.82 5.95
N THR A 155 2.77 9.43 7.08
CA THR A 155 2.76 8.73 8.39
C THR A 155 1.33 8.44 8.83
N ALA A 156 0.43 9.43 8.75
CA ALA A 156 -0.98 9.26 9.14
C ALA A 156 -1.67 8.19 8.28
N ALA A 157 -1.47 8.22 6.96
CA ALA A 157 -2.03 7.20 6.07
C ALA A 157 -1.43 5.81 6.33
N ALA A 158 -0.12 5.69 6.59
CA ALA A 158 0.48 4.41 6.98
C ALA A 158 -0.12 3.87 8.28
N THR A 159 -0.29 4.71 9.30
CA THR A 159 -0.93 4.36 10.57
C THR A 159 -2.39 3.93 10.38
N LEU A 160 -3.14 4.63 9.53
CA LEU A 160 -4.51 4.25 9.21
C LEU A 160 -4.55 2.90 8.49
N LEU A 161 -3.68 2.68 7.51
CA LEU A 161 -3.64 1.42 6.75
C LEU A 161 -3.25 0.23 7.64
N THR A 162 -2.28 0.38 8.54
CA THR A 162 -1.93 -0.69 9.49
C THR A 162 -3.06 -0.97 10.47
N GLY A 163 -3.74 0.06 10.97
CA GLY A 163 -4.91 -0.09 11.82
C GLY A 163 -6.12 -0.68 11.08
N VAL A 164 -6.36 -0.32 9.82
CA VAL A 164 -7.43 -0.91 9.00
C VAL A 164 -7.22 -2.42 8.82
N ALA A 165 -5.96 -2.88 8.70
CA ALA A 165 -5.67 -4.31 8.60
C ALA A 165 -6.13 -5.10 9.84
N THR A 166 -6.16 -4.47 11.03
CA THR A 166 -6.71 -5.05 12.27
C THR A 166 -8.18 -5.44 12.13
N GLY A 167 -8.91 -4.84 11.17
CA GLY A 167 -10.27 -5.24 10.82
C GLY A 167 -10.40 -6.73 10.46
N TYR A 168 -9.32 -7.42 10.08
CA TYR A 168 -9.33 -8.87 9.93
C TYR A 168 -9.55 -9.64 11.24
N LEU A 169 -9.03 -9.16 12.38
CA LEU A 169 -9.30 -9.78 13.67
C LEU A 169 -10.77 -9.60 14.07
N ALA A 170 -11.33 -8.41 13.81
CA ALA A 170 -12.75 -8.14 14.03
C ALA A 170 -13.64 -8.99 13.11
N ALA A 171 -13.30 -9.09 11.82
CA ALA A 171 -14.03 -9.94 10.87
C ALA A 171 -13.95 -11.43 11.24
N THR A 172 -12.80 -11.90 11.73
CA THR A 172 -12.62 -13.29 12.17
C THR A 172 -13.42 -13.61 13.44
N ALA A 173 -13.67 -12.60 14.30
CA ALA A 173 -14.57 -12.77 15.45
C ALA A 173 -16.03 -13.02 15.01
N ILE A 174 -16.44 -12.48 13.86
CA ILE A 174 -17.75 -12.73 13.25
C ILE A 174 -17.74 -14.10 12.55
N SER A 175 -16.81 -14.31 11.61
CA SER A 175 -16.65 -15.57 10.87
C SER A 175 -15.27 -15.67 10.22
N GLY A 176 -14.50 -16.68 10.63
CA GLY A 176 -13.22 -17.02 10.00
C GLY A 176 -13.36 -17.48 8.55
N ASP A 177 -14.44 -18.20 8.22
CA ASP A 177 -14.74 -18.64 6.86
C ASP A 177 -14.99 -17.46 5.92
N ALA A 178 -15.71 -16.43 6.38
CA ALA A 178 -15.96 -15.22 5.59
C ALA A 178 -14.66 -14.49 5.23
N VAL A 179 -13.73 -14.42 6.18
CA VAL A 179 -12.38 -13.87 5.94
C VAL A 179 -11.63 -14.75 4.93
N ALA A 180 -11.67 -16.08 5.08
CA ALA A 180 -11.00 -16.99 4.18
C ALA A 180 -11.49 -16.88 2.73
N VAL A 181 -12.80 -16.84 2.54
CA VAL A 181 -13.41 -16.68 1.21
C VAL A 181 -13.12 -15.30 0.61
N THR A 182 -13.13 -14.24 1.43
CA THR A 182 -12.69 -12.91 0.98
C THR A 182 -11.24 -12.95 0.46
N MET A 183 -10.36 -13.68 1.15
CA MET A 183 -8.95 -13.83 0.75
C MET A 183 -8.77 -14.67 -0.52
N CYS A 184 -9.58 -15.71 -0.72
CA CYS A 184 -9.65 -16.43 -2.00
C CYS A 184 -10.00 -15.48 -3.15
N GLY A 185 -10.95 -14.57 -2.92
CA GLY A 185 -11.31 -13.50 -3.86
C GLY A 185 -10.16 -12.54 -4.17
N VAL A 186 -9.47 -12.06 -3.13
CA VAL A 186 -8.27 -11.20 -3.27
C VAL A 186 -7.18 -11.91 -4.09
N ALA A 187 -6.89 -13.18 -3.77
CA ALA A 187 -5.88 -13.97 -4.45
C ALA A 187 -6.21 -14.13 -5.94
N ALA A 188 -7.45 -14.52 -6.27
CA ALA A 188 -7.91 -14.69 -7.64
C ALA A 188 -7.86 -13.37 -8.43
N ALA A 189 -8.45 -12.28 -7.89
CA ALA A 189 -8.45 -10.99 -8.56
C ALA A 189 -7.03 -10.47 -8.82
N THR A 190 -6.14 -10.60 -7.83
CA THR A 190 -4.75 -10.14 -7.94
C THR A 190 -3.97 -10.93 -9.00
N TRP A 191 -4.17 -12.25 -9.06
CA TRP A 191 -3.56 -13.09 -10.08
C TRP A 191 -3.98 -12.68 -11.49
N PHE A 192 -5.30 -12.61 -11.73
CA PHE A 192 -5.84 -12.29 -13.04
C PHE A 192 -5.48 -10.86 -13.49
N ALA A 193 -5.43 -9.90 -12.55
CA ALA A 193 -4.95 -8.55 -12.82
C ALA A 193 -3.46 -8.54 -13.27
N ALA A 194 -2.65 -9.45 -12.76
CA ALA A 194 -1.23 -9.55 -13.13
C ALA A 194 -1.00 -10.15 -14.52
N LEU A 195 -1.95 -10.92 -15.07
CA LEU A 195 -1.86 -11.54 -16.40
C LEU A 195 -2.03 -10.56 -17.57
N ARG A 196 -2.44 -9.30 -17.30
CA ARG A 196 -2.50 -8.18 -18.28
C ARG A 196 -3.24 -8.51 -19.59
N LEU A 197 -4.38 -9.20 -19.49
CA LEU A 197 -5.26 -9.44 -20.64
C LEU A 197 -5.84 -8.11 -21.17
N PRO A 198 -5.93 -7.89 -22.49
CA PRO A 198 -6.41 -6.61 -23.03
C PRO A 198 -7.91 -6.38 -22.77
N PHE A 199 -8.27 -5.13 -22.44
CA PHE A 199 -9.62 -4.53 -22.28
C PHE A 199 -10.58 -5.14 -21.23
N VAL A 200 -10.57 -6.45 -21.01
CA VAL A 200 -11.54 -7.17 -20.17
C VAL A 200 -10.98 -7.65 -18.82
N TRP A 201 -9.73 -7.34 -18.50
CA TRP A 201 -9.07 -7.85 -17.29
C TRP A 201 -9.82 -7.55 -15.97
N PRO A 202 -10.49 -6.39 -15.73
CA PRO A 202 -11.19 -6.16 -14.48
C PRO A 202 -12.40 -7.09 -14.34
N VAL A 203 -13.12 -7.30 -15.45
CA VAL A 203 -14.27 -8.21 -15.51
C VAL A 203 -13.81 -9.65 -15.27
N LEU A 204 -12.70 -10.07 -15.88
CA LEU A 204 -12.14 -11.40 -15.66
C LEU A 204 -11.63 -11.57 -14.22
N ALA A 205 -11.00 -10.56 -13.63
CA ALA A 205 -10.52 -10.60 -12.25
C ALA A 205 -11.69 -10.69 -11.26
N LEU A 206 -12.77 -9.93 -11.47
CA LEU A 206 -13.98 -10.01 -10.65
C LEU A 206 -14.73 -11.32 -10.85
N GLY A 207 -14.82 -11.82 -12.09
CA GLY A 207 -15.39 -13.13 -12.38
C GLY A 207 -14.60 -14.26 -11.72
N ALA A 208 -13.27 -14.19 -11.73
CA ALA A 208 -12.39 -15.13 -11.04
C ALA A 208 -12.56 -15.04 -9.51
N ALA A 209 -12.72 -13.84 -8.96
CA ALA A 209 -12.98 -13.66 -7.53
C ALA A 209 -14.33 -14.27 -7.12
N ALA A 210 -15.42 -13.94 -7.83
CA ALA A 210 -16.72 -14.54 -7.56
C ALA A 210 -16.70 -16.07 -7.73
N GLY A 211 -15.99 -16.57 -8.76
CA GLY A 211 -15.78 -18.00 -8.98
C GLY A 211 -14.98 -18.68 -7.85
N ALA A 212 -14.00 -17.99 -7.27
CA ALA A 212 -13.27 -18.50 -6.10
C ALA A 212 -14.21 -18.67 -4.89
N GLY A 213 -15.16 -17.74 -4.69
CA GLY A 213 -16.21 -17.89 -3.68
C GLY A 213 -17.10 -19.11 -3.93
N ALA A 214 -17.56 -19.31 -5.17
CA ALA A 214 -18.36 -20.47 -5.52
C ALA A 214 -17.63 -21.82 -5.37
N ILE A 215 -16.31 -21.84 -5.59
CA ILE A 215 -15.48 -23.05 -5.39
C ILE A 215 -15.21 -23.30 -3.89
N ALA A 216 -15.07 -22.24 -3.10
CA ALA A 216 -14.82 -22.34 -1.67
C ALA A 216 -16.08 -22.63 -0.84
N GLU A 217 -17.27 -22.29 -1.36
CA GLU A 217 -18.56 -22.46 -0.68
C GLU A 217 -18.75 -23.85 -0.04
N PRO A 218 -18.48 -24.98 -0.70
CA PRO A 218 -18.67 -26.32 -0.11
C PRO A 218 -17.76 -26.63 1.08
N LEU A 219 -16.75 -25.79 1.33
CA LEU A 219 -15.81 -25.92 2.45
C LEU A 219 -16.19 -25.00 3.62
N THR A 220 -17.30 -24.27 3.51
CA THR A 220 -17.75 -23.24 4.46
C THR A 220 -19.25 -23.33 4.70
N ASP A 221 -19.75 -22.74 5.78
CA ASP A 221 -21.20 -22.67 6.07
C ASP A 221 -21.88 -21.38 5.54
N LEU A 222 -21.25 -20.67 4.60
CA LEU A 222 -21.69 -19.35 4.13
C LEU A 222 -22.76 -19.39 3.01
N GLY A 223 -22.98 -20.55 2.38
CA GLY A 223 -23.89 -20.67 1.24
C GLY A 223 -23.59 -19.65 0.13
N THR A 224 -24.63 -19.04 -0.45
CA THR A 224 -24.49 -18.10 -1.56
C THR A 224 -23.70 -16.83 -1.21
N ASP A 225 -23.61 -16.48 0.07
CA ASP A 225 -22.91 -15.27 0.53
C ASP A 225 -21.39 -15.40 0.35
N ALA A 226 -20.86 -16.62 0.23
CA ALA A 226 -19.47 -16.87 -0.14
C ALA A 226 -19.07 -16.13 -1.43
N MET A 227 -19.96 -16.07 -2.42
CA MET A 227 -19.70 -15.33 -3.66
C MET A 227 -19.59 -13.82 -3.41
N ALA A 228 -20.40 -13.26 -2.50
CA ALA A 228 -20.39 -11.84 -2.17
C ALA A 228 -19.09 -11.46 -1.44
N PHE A 229 -18.66 -12.25 -0.45
CA PHE A 229 -17.38 -12.06 0.23
C PHE A 229 -16.19 -12.11 -0.73
N ALA A 230 -16.13 -13.13 -1.59
CA ALA A 230 -15.04 -13.26 -2.55
C ALA A 230 -15.05 -12.11 -3.59
N ALA A 231 -16.23 -11.71 -4.08
CA ALA A 231 -16.35 -10.57 -4.99
C ALA A 231 -15.92 -9.25 -4.33
N ALA A 232 -16.32 -9.01 -3.07
CA ALA A 232 -15.92 -7.84 -2.31
C ALA A 232 -14.40 -7.80 -2.10
N GLY A 233 -13.80 -8.94 -1.72
CA GLY A 233 -12.34 -9.09 -1.67
C GLY A 233 -11.67 -8.80 -3.01
N GLY A 234 -12.26 -9.29 -4.11
CA GLY A 234 -11.79 -9.00 -5.46
C GLY A 234 -11.81 -7.50 -5.81
N VAL A 235 -12.93 -6.81 -5.55
CA VAL A 235 -13.06 -5.36 -5.76
C VAL A 235 -12.02 -4.59 -4.94
N SER A 236 -11.90 -4.90 -3.65
CA SER A 236 -10.90 -4.31 -2.76
C SER A 236 -9.47 -4.51 -3.26
N ALA A 237 -9.15 -5.72 -3.76
CA ALA A 237 -7.85 -6.02 -4.34
C ALA A 237 -7.55 -5.16 -5.56
N LEU A 238 -8.53 -4.97 -6.45
CA LEU A 238 -8.37 -4.13 -7.63
C LEU A 238 -8.16 -2.65 -7.28
N ILE A 239 -8.88 -2.15 -6.26
CA ILE A 239 -8.68 -0.80 -5.74
C ILE A 239 -7.26 -0.67 -5.16
N GLY A 240 -6.83 -1.62 -4.33
CA GLY A 240 -5.48 -1.63 -3.76
C GLY A 240 -4.38 -1.68 -4.82
N LEU A 241 -4.52 -2.52 -5.85
CA LEU A 241 -3.61 -2.57 -6.99
C LEU A 241 -3.58 -1.26 -7.77
N ARG A 242 -4.74 -0.60 -7.89
CA ARG A 242 -4.84 0.69 -8.57
C ARG A 242 -4.07 1.76 -7.82
N VAL A 243 -4.24 1.83 -6.49
CA VAL A 243 -3.48 2.74 -5.63
C VAL A 243 -1.98 2.44 -5.71
N ALA A 244 -1.61 1.16 -5.64
CA ALA A 244 -0.22 0.72 -5.77
C ALA A 244 0.43 1.07 -7.11
N SER A 245 -0.36 1.36 -8.14
CA SER A 245 0.12 1.66 -9.48
C SER A 245 0.44 3.15 -9.72
N TYR A 246 0.03 4.07 -8.83
CA TYR A 246 0.26 5.50 -9.03
C TYR A 246 1.73 5.90 -8.97
N ASP A 247 2.15 6.74 -9.92
CA ASP A 247 3.53 6.98 -10.32
C ASP A 247 4.45 7.43 -9.18
N PHE A 248 5.45 6.60 -8.90
CA PHE A 248 6.67 6.96 -8.18
C PHE A 248 7.84 6.35 -8.97
N PRO A 249 8.99 7.03 -9.14
CA PRO A 249 10.00 6.67 -10.16
C PRO A 249 10.64 5.25 -10.05
N SER A 250 10.32 4.44 -9.05
CA SER A 250 10.98 3.15 -8.77
C SER A 250 10.04 1.95 -8.83
N ARG A 251 10.42 0.92 -9.62
CA ARG A 251 9.75 -0.40 -9.66
C ARG A 251 9.64 -1.09 -8.31
N PHE A 252 10.61 -0.87 -7.42
CA PHE A 252 10.68 -1.55 -6.12
C PHE A 252 9.63 -1.04 -5.14
N VAL A 253 9.18 0.19 -5.36
CA VAL A 253 8.16 0.85 -4.57
C VAL A 253 6.79 0.23 -4.88
N HIS A 254 6.46 0.11 -6.17
CA HIS A 254 5.26 -0.58 -6.64
C HIS A 254 5.22 -2.05 -6.22
N PHE A 255 6.38 -2.70 -6.11
CA PHE A 255 6.47 -4.07 -5.60
C PHE A 255 5.88 -4.19 -4.19
N THR A 256 6.38 -3.43 -3.21
CA THR A 256 5.89 -3.56 -1.82
C THR A 256 4.46 -3.07 -1.65
N ALA A 257 4.08 -1.98 -2.32
CA ALA A 257 2.71 -1.49 -2.30
C ALA A 257 1.73 -2.48 -2.95
N GLY A 258 2.16 -3.12 -4.04
CA GLY A 258 1.40 -4.15 -4.73
C GLY A 258 1.19 -5.42 -3.92
N VAL A 259 2.08 -5.73 -2.95
CA VAL A 259 1.87 -6.83 -2.01
C VAL A 259 0.81 -6.47 -0.97
N ALA A 260 0.99 -5.34 -0.29
CA ALA A 260 0.23 -4.97 0.91
C ALA A 260 -1.17 -4.40 0.61
N LEU A 261 -1.28 -3.44 -0.30
CA LEU A 261 -2.53 -2.68 -0.49
C LEU A 261 -3.73 -3.54 -0.92
N PRO A 262 -3.59 -4.55 -1.80
CA PRO A 262 -4.74 -5.39 -2.16
C PRO A 262 -5.33 -6.13 -0.95
N LEU A 263 -4.47 -6.56 -0.02
CA LEU A 263 -4.88 -7.23 1.22
C LEU A 263 -5.43 -6.22 2.23
N THR A 264 -4.74 -5.11 2.48
CA THR A 264 -5.20 -4.12 3.47
C THR A 264 -6.57 -3.54 3.11
N MET A 265 -6.84 -3.29 1.82
CA MET A 265 -8.13 -2.74 1.37
C MET A 265 -9.30 -3.71 1.50
N ALA A 266 -9.05 -5.01 1.65
CA ALA A 266 -10.11 -6.00 1.82
C ALA A 266 -10.57 -6.18 3.27
N ALA A 267 -9.82 -5.68 4.26
CA ALA A 267 -10.18 -5.82 5.67
C ALA A 267 -11.53 -5.15 6.03
N PRO A 268 -11.81 -3.89 5.62
CA PRO A 268 -13.11 -3.27 5.88
C PRO A 268 -14.25 -4.01 5.19
N ALA A 269 -14.01 -4.51 3.97
CA ALA A 269 -15.02 -5.23 3.22
C ALA A 269 -15.41 -6.55 3.93
N ALA A 270 -14.43 -7.33 4.38
CA ALA A 270 -14.68 -8.55 5.15
C ALA A 270 -15.49 -8.27 6.41
N TYR A 271 -15.12 -7.24 7.18
CA TYR A 271 -15.81 -6.87 8.42
C TYR A 271 -17.23 -6.36 8.18
N LEU A 272 -17.41 -5.40 7.27
CA LEU A 272 -18.71 -4.78 7.01
C LEU A 272 -19.70 -5.73 6.34
N LEU A 273 -19.24 -6.60 5.42
CA LEU A 273 -20.11 -7.64 4.88
C LEU A 273 -20.44 -8.69 5.94
N GLY A 274 -19.48 -9.03 6.82
CA GLY A 274 -19.71 -9.90 7.97
C GLY A 274 -20.87 -9.39 8.81
N LEU A 275 -20.83 -8.12 9.22
CA LEU A 275 -21.92 -7.48 9.98
C LEU A 275 -23.26 -7.41 9.24
N ALA A 276 -23.25 -7.39 7.91
CA ALA A 276 -24.46 -7.20 7.11
C ALA A 276 -25.15 -8.52 6.75
N LEU A 277 -24.41 -9.63 6.67
CA LEU A 277 -24.89 -10.90 6.13
C LEU A 277 -24.94 -12.03 7.19
N LEU A 278 -24.16 -11.93 8.27
CA LEU A 278 -24.03 -12.96 9.32
C LEU A 278 -24.56 -12.46 10.66
#